data_AF-A0A6G3WHJ1-F1
#
_entry.id   AF-A0A6G3WHJ1-F1
#
_cell.length_a   1.000
_cell.length_b   1.000
_cell.length_c   1.000
_cell.angle_alpha   90.00
_cell.angle_beta   90.00
_cell.angle_gamma   90.00
#
_symmetry.space_group_name_H-M   'P 1'
#
loop_
_entity.id
_entity.type
_entity.pdbx_description
1 polymer ?
#
loop_
_entity_poly.entity_id
_entity_poly.type
_entity_poly.pdbx_seq_one_letter_code
_entity_poly.pdbx_strand_id
1 'polypeptide(L)'
;TAAGSAREALAAVGGAYTAFARRRPALYDVIFTLAVDLPFATPEAPPALQDAFGELLQAVLPIAADGEDTGLLTETYWAGLHGLVTLMRSGRLPEEAHEQRLALLIGHFVPPGTS
;
A
#
# COMPACT_ATOMS: atom_id res chain seq x y z
N THR A 1 3.18 6.20 -22.19
CA THR A 1 1.76 6.40 -21.82
C THR A 1 1.68 6.64 -20.32
N ALA A 2 1.04 7.72 -19.86
CA ALA A 2 1.00 8.10 -18.44
C ALA A 2 0.34 7.02 -17.54
N ALA A 3 -0.62 6.26 -18.07
CA ALA A 3 -1.25 5.14 -17.37
C ALA A 3 -0.28 3.97 -17.11
N GLY A 4 0.69 3.73 -18.00
CA GLY A 4 1.73 2.72 -17.81
C GLY A 4 2.65 3.09 -16.65
N SER A 5 3.08 4.35 -16.59
CA SER A 5 3.92 4.84 -15.49
C SER A 5 3.21 4.89 -14.14
N ALA A 6 1.90 5.16 -14.12
CA ALA A 6 1.12 5.19 -12.87
C ALA A 6 0.96 3.78 -12.28
N ARG A 7 0.66 2.78 -13.12
CA ARG A 7 0.62 1.37 -12.72
C ARG A 7 1.98 0.89 -12.21
N GLU A 8 3.07 1.26 -12.88
CA GLU A 8 4.43 0.91 -12.47
C GLU A 8 4.79 1.52 -11.11
N ALA A 9 4.45 2.80 -10.88
CA ALA A 9 4.67 3.46 -9.60
C ALA A 9 3.87 2.80 -8.46
N LEU A 10 2.59 2.52 -8.68
CA LEU A 10 1.75 1.85 -7.69
C LEU A 10 2.28 0.45 -7.34
N ALA A 11 2.71 -0.30 -8.37
CA ALA A 11 3.32 -1.61 -8.20
C ALA A 11 4.65 -1.55 -7.45
N ALA A 12 5.50 -0.57 -7.75
CA ALA A 12 6.78 -0.38 -7.07
C ALA A 12 6.59 -0.10 -5.58
N VAL A 13 5.67 0.81 -5.22
CA VAL A 13 5.39 1.13 -3.81
C VAL A 13 4.73 -0.06 -3.08
N GLY A 14 3.76 -0.75 -3.71
CA GLY A 14 3.13 -1.93 -3.12
C GLY A 14 4.11 -3.09 -2.91
N GLY A 15 4.99 -3.32 -3.88
CA GLY A 15 6.08 -4.28 -3.78
C GLY A 15 7.08 -3.92 -2.67
N ALA A 16 7.47 -2.65 -2.57
CA ALA A 16 8.37 -2.19 -1.51
C ALA A 16 7.76 -2.35 -0.11
N TYR A 17 6.48 -2.00 0.06
CA TYR A 17 5.75 -2.15 1.32
C TYR A 17 5.71 -3.62 1.78
N THR A 18 5.27 -4.51 0.90
CA THR A 18 5.11 -5.93 1.22
C THR A 18 6.47 -6.62 1.41
N ALA A 19 7.50 -6.26 0.63
CA ALA A 19 8.86 -6.73 0.82
C ALA A 19 9.47 -6.27 2.14
N PHE A 20 9.22 -5.02 2.56
CA PHE A 20 9.66 -4.52 3.87
C PHE A 20 9.08 -5.38 5.01
N ALA A 21 7.77 -5.66 4.96
CA ALA A 21 7.11 -6.47 5.98
C ALA A 21 7.64 -7.92 6.06
N ARG A 22 7.99 -8.51 4.91
CA ARG A 22 8.58 -9.85 4.83
C ARG A 22 10.03 -9.88 5.33
N ARG A 23 10.84 -8.87 4.97
CA ARG A 23 12.26 -8.79 5.34
C ARG A 23 12.49 -8.37 6.78
N ARG A 24 11.57 -7.61 7.38
CA ARG A 24 11.73 -7.06 8.75
C ARG A 24 10.48 -7.33 9.60
N PRO A 25 10.13 -8.61 9.85
CA PRO A 25 8.88 -8.99 10.49
C PRO A 25 8.67 -8.35 11.87
N ALA A 26 9.68 -8.39 12.75
CA ALA A 26 9.57 -7.82 14.09
C ALA A 26 9.44 -6.29 14.08
N LEU A 27 10.15 -5.60 13.18
CA LEU A 27 10.03 -4.15 13.04
C LEU A 27 8.66 -3.74 12.49
N TYR A 28 8.13 -4.53 11.55
CA TYR A 28 6.77 -4.33 11.05
C TYR A 28 5.73 -4.46 12.17
N ASP A 29 5.84 -5.50 13.00
CA ASP A 29 4.94 -5.68 14.15
C ASP A 29 5.05 -4.49 15.12
N VAL A 30 6.26 -3.98 15.38
CA VAL A 30 6.50 -2.81 16.23
C VAL A 30 5.82 -1.56 15.67
N ILE A 31 5.95 -1.27 14.37
CA ILE A 31 5.31 -0.12 13.72
C ILE A 31 3.79 -0.16 13.92
N PHE A 32 3.16 -1.32 13.72
CA PHE A 32 1.71 -1.46 13.80
C PHE A 32 1.16 -1.70 15.20
N THR A 33 1.99 -2.11 16.17
CA THR A 33 1.61 -2.21 17.58
C THR A 33 1.78 -0.88 18.31
N LEU A 34 2.79 -0.08 17.94
CA LEU A 34 3.03 1.25 18.53
C LEU A 34 2.19 2.35 17.88
N ALA A 35 1.82 2.22 16.61
CA ALA A 35 0.99 3.20 15.91
C ALA A 35 -0.51 3.05 16.16
N VAL A 36 -0.96 2.10 16.99
CA VAL A 36 -2.40 1.95 17.32
C VAL A 36 -2.93 3.19 18.06
N ASP A 37 -2.06 3.96 18.71
CA ASP A 37 -2.43 5.19 19.42
C ASP A 37 -2.40 6.46 18.54
N LEU A 38 -1.97 6.37 17.28
CA LEU A 38 -1.82 7.52 16.37
C LEU A 38 -2.31 7.16 14.97
N PRO A 39 -3.39 7.79 14.46
CA PRO A 39 -3.78 7.59 13.07
C PRO A 39 -2.61 8.00 12.17
N PHE A 40 -2.27 7.14 11.22
CA PHE A 40 -1.35 7.52 10.15
C PHE A 40 -1.99 8.71 9.40
N ALA A 41 -1.21 9.77 9.19
CA ALA A 41 -1.65 11.09 8.72
C ALA A 41 -2.10 12.11 9.77
N THR A 42 -1.88 11.88 11.08
CA THR A 42 -1.92 12.98 12.05
C THR A 42 -0.54 13.62 12.27
N PRO A 43 -0.47 14.91 12.65
CA PRO A 43 0.78 15.62 12.93
C PRO A 43 1.66 14.92 13.98
N GLU A 44 1.07 14.11 14.85
CA GLU A 44 1.72 13.43 15.95
C GLU A 44 2.42 12.12 15.53
N ALA A 45 2.14 11.59 14.33
CA ALA A 45 2.84 10.42 13.81
C ALA A 45 4.33 10.71 13.59
N PRO A 46 5.25 9.75 13.84
CA PRO A 46 6.67 9.92 13.56
C PRO A 46 6.93 10.37 12.10
N PRO A 47 7.87 11.29 11.82
CA PRO A 47 8.12 11.81 10.48
C PRO A 47 8.35 10.72 9.42
N ALA A 48 9.10 9.67 9.78
CA ALA A 48 9.34 8.55 8.88
C ALA A 48 8.06 7.79 8.45
N LEU A 49 7.02 7.78 9.30
CA LEU A 49 5.71 7.20 8.96
C LEU A 49 4.90 8.13 8.06
N GLN A 50 5.00 9.45 8.29
CA GLN A 50 4.39 10.46 7.40
C GLN A 50 5.02 10.42 6.01
N ASP A 51 6.36 10.35 5.94
CA ASP A 51 7.11 10.24 4.68
C ASP A 51 6.70 8.98 3.91
N ALA A 52 6.65 7.83 4.58
CA ALA A 52 6.25 6.57 3.94
C ALA A 52 4.80 6.60 3.44
N PHE A 53 3.89 7.25 4.17
CA PHE A 53 2.53 7.47 3.71
C PHE A 53 2.46 8.48 2.55
N GLY A 54 3.32 9.49 2.55
CA GLY A 54 3.50 10.43 1.44
C GLY A 54 3.86 9.73 0.14
N GLU A 55 4.74 8.72 0.17
CA GLU A 55 5.09 7.93 -1.01
C GLU A 55 3.89 7.14 -1.57
N LEU A 56 3.04 6.60 -0.68
CA LEU A 56 1.78 5.95 -1.09
C LEU A 56 0.85 6.95 -1.77
N LEU A 57 0.69 8.13 -1.18
CA LEU A 57 -0.12 9.21 -1.76
C LEU A 57 0.40 9.61 -3.15
N GLN A 58 1.72 9.84 -3.30
CA GLN A 58 2.30 10.21 -4.58
C GLN A 58 2.08 9.15 -5.67
N ALA A 59 2.09 7.86 -5.32
CA ALA A 59 1.78 6.78 -6.26
C ALA A 59 0.30 6.71 -6.64
N VAL A 60 -0.60 7.14 -5.75
CA VAL A 60 -2.06 7.11 -5.93
C VAL A 60 -2.58 8.36 -6.66
N LEU A 61 -1.96 9.53 -6.49
CA LEU A 61 -2.39 10.79 -7.12
C LEU A 61 -2.67 10.68 -8.64
N PRO A 62 -1.83 10.00 -9.47
CA PRO A 62 -2.05 9.95 -10.91
C PRO A 62 -3.21 9.05 -11.34
N ILE A 63 -3.78 8.25 -10.44
CA ILE A 63 -4.83 7.26 -10.75
C ILE A 63 -6.20 7.65 -10.20
N ALA A 64 -6.25 8.68 -9.34
CA ALA A 64 -7.49 9.18 -8.77
C ALA A 64 -8.38 9.77 -9.88
N ALA A 65 -9.66 9.44 -9.85
CA ALA A 65 -10.64 10.03 -10.74
C ALA A 65 -11.01 11.46 -10.33
N ASP A 66 -11.59 12.24 -11.25
CA ASP A 66 -12.08 13.57 -10.95
C ASP A 66 -13.11 13.55 -9.81
N GLY A 67 -12.82 14.30 -8.74
CA GLY A 67 -13.67 14.38 -7.55
C GLY A 67 -13.49 13.24 -6.54
N GLU A 68 -12.57 12.31 -6.79
CA GLU A 68 -12.22 11.26 -5.83
C GLU A 68 -11.33 11.82 -4.70
N ASP A 69 -11.62 11.41 -3.46
CA ASP A 69 -10.79 11.78 -2.31
C ASP A 69 -9.49 10.96 -2.34
N THR A 70 -8.41 11.61 -2.74
CA THR A 70 -7.08 10.99 -2.84
C THR A 70 -6.56 10.45 -1.50
N GLY A 71 -6.95 11.05 -0.38
CA GLY A 71 -6.60 10.57 0.96
C GLY A 71 -7.28 9.24 1.23
N LEU A 72 -8.60 9.17 1.04
CA LEU A 72 -9.37 7.94 1.20
C LEU A 72 -8.93 6.84 0.22
N LEU A 73 -8.58 7.19 -1.02
CA LEU A 73 -8.05 6.25 -1.99
C LEU A 73 -6.70 5.68 -1.54
N THR A 74 -5.83 6.54 -0.99
CA THR A 74 -4.52 6.14 -0.44
C THR A 74 -4.68 5.22 0.77
N GLU A 75 -5.57 5.56 1.71
CA GLU A 75 -5.90 4.73 2.87
C GLU A 75 -6.44 3.36 2.45
N THR A 76 -7.31 3.33 1.44
CA THR A 76 -7.90 2.09 0.92
C THR A 76 -6.84 1.19 0.28
N TYR A 77 -5.93 1.76 -0.51
CA TYR A 77 -4.81 1.02 -1.09
C TYR A 77 -3.91 0.44 -0.01
N TRP A 78 -3.53 1.28 0.96
CA TRP A 78 -2.70 0.88 2.10
C TRP A 78 -3.36 -0.21 2.95
N ALA A 79 -4.66 -0.12 3.22
CA ALA A 79 -5.42 -1.14 3.94
C ALA A 79 -5.40 -2.48 3.21
N GLY A 80 -5.51 -2.48 1.88
CA GLY A 80 -5.35 -3.69 1.06
C GLY A 80 -3.97 -4.33 1.21
N LEU A 81 -2.90 -3.53 1.09
CA LEU A 81 -1.52 -4.01 1.29
C LEU A 81 -1.30 -4.57 2.69
N HIS A 82 -1.77 -3.83 3.71
CA HIS A 82 -1.68 -4.25 5.11
C HIS A 82 -2.41 -5.57 5.35
N GLY A 83 -3.64 -5.70 4.83
CA GLY A 83 -4.43 -6.93 4.92
C GLY A 83 -3.73 -8.13 4.30
N LEU A 84 -3.14 -7.97 3.11
CA LEU A 84 -2.35 -9.03 2.48
C LEU A 84 -1.19 -9.46 3.38
N VAL A 85 -0.39 -8.51 3.87
CA VAL A 85 0.75 -8.78 4.74
C VAL A 85 0.32 -9.51 6.01
N THR A 86 -0.64 -8.95 6.75
CA THR A 86 -1.08 -9.47 8.05
C THR A 86 -1.71 -10.86 7.94
N LEU A 87 -2.50 -11.10 6.88
CA LEU A 87 -3.14 -12.40 6.67
C LEU A 87 -2.15 -13.48 6.19
N MET A 88 -1.17 -13.14 5.36
CA MET A 88 -0.11 -14.10 4.99
C MET A 88 0.77 -14.45 6.19
N ARG A 89 1.18 -13.46 6.98
CA ARG A 89 2.00 -13.66 8.18
C ARG A 89 1.32 -14.57 9.22
N SER A 90 0.01 -14.43 9.38
CA SER A 90 -0.76 -15.26 10.30
C SER A 90 -1.10 -16.66 9.74
N GLY A 91 -0.67 -16.99 8.52
CA GLY A 91 -0.98 -18.25 7.84
C GLY A 91 -2.43 -18.36 7.36
N ARG A 92 -3.21 -17.28 7.44
CA ARG A 92 -4.60 -17.23 6.95
C ARG A 92 -4.70 -17.10 5.43
N LEU A 93 -3.61 -16.69 4.78
CA LEU A 93 -3.42 -16.75 3.33
C LEU A 93 -2.13 -17.51 2.99
N PRO A 94 -2.14 -18.45 2.03
CA PRO A 94 -0.92 -19.08 1.53
C PRO A 94 0.05 -18.06 0.92
N GLU A 95 1.35 -18.14 1.24
CA GLU A 95 2.37 -17.19 0.78
C GLU A 95 2.68 -17.35 -0.73
N GLU A 96 2.47 -18.55 -1.29
CA GLU A 96 2.85 -18.90 -2.66
C GLU A 96 2.15 -18.01 -3.71
N ALA A 97 0.95 -17.52 -3.41
CA ALA A 97 0.19 -16.65 -4.29
C ALA A 97 0.33 -15.14 -3.92
N HIS A 98 1.39 -14.76 -3.19
CA HIS A 98 1.64 -13.37 -2.80
C HIS A 98 1.65 -12.42 -4.00
N GLU A 99 2.52 -12.69 -4.99
CA GLU A 99 2.68 -11.83 -6.17
C GLU A 99 1.40 -11.73 -6.99
N GLN A 100 0.65 -12.83 -7.08
CA GLN A 100 -0.64 -12.87 -7.78
C GLN A 100 -1.69 -12.00 -7.08
N ARG A 101 -1.77 -12.05 -5.75
CA ARG A 101 -2.70 -11.21 -4.97
C ARG A 101 -2.33 -9.73 -5.04
N LEU A 102 -1.03 -9.42 -5.00
CA LEU A 102 -0.56 -8.05 -5.14
C LEU A 102 -0.92 -7.51 -6.54
N ALA A 103 -0.67 -8.29 -7.59
CA ALA A 103 -1.04 -7.92 -8.96
C ALA A 103 -2.55 -7.73 -9.14
N LEU A 104 -3.39 -8.58 -8.50
CA LEU A 104 -4.84 -8.43 -8.49
C LEU A 104 -5.27 -7.12 -7.81
N LEU A 105 -4.74 -6.83 -6.62
CA LEU A 105 -5.02 -5.58 -5.90
C LEU A 105 -4.68 -4.37 -6.77
N ILE A 106 -3.45 -4.31 -7.30
CA ILE A 106 -3.00 -3.22 -8.19
C ILE A 106 -3.91 -3.11 -9.42
N GLY A 107 -4.32 -4.25 -10.00
CA GLY A 107 -5.19 -4.29 -11.16
C GLY A 107 -6.57 -3.69 -10.95
N HIS A 108 -7.09 -3.74 -9.71
CA HIS A 108 -8.35 -3.10 -9.34
C HIS A 108 -8.23 -1.59 -9.10
N PHE A 109 -7.04 -1.11 -8.71
CA PHE A 109 -6.77 0.33 -8.57
C PHE A 109 -6.43 0.99 -9.90
N VAL A 110 -5.75 0.27 -10.79
CA VAL A 110 -5.39 0.76 -12.13
C VAL A 110 -5.74 -0.31 -13.15
N PRO A 111 -6.97 -0.31 -13.70
CA PRO A 111 -7.34 -1.23 -14.75
C PRO A 111 -6.33 -1.13 -15.91
N PRO A 112 -6.01 -2.24 -16.61
CA PRO A 112 -5.23 -2.13 -17.83
C PRO A 112 -5.95 -1.17 -18.78
N GLY A 113 -5.23 -0.18 -19.30
CA GLY A 113 -5.82 0.80 -20.21
C GLY A 113 -6.52 0.07 -21.36
N THR A 114 -7.82 0.28 -21.51
CA THR A 114 -8.55 -0.18 -22.69
C THR A 114 -7.91 0.51 -23.89
N SER A 115 -7.27 -0.26 -24.76
CA SER A 115 -6.78 0.21 -26.05
C SER A 115 -7.94 0.62 -26.95
#